data_AF-A0A7N0ZXQ0-F1
#
_entry.id   AF-A0A7N0ZXQ0-F1
#
_cell.length_a   1.000
_cell.length_b   1.000
_cell.length_c   1.000
_cell.angle_alpha   90.00
_cell.angle_beta   90.00
_cell.angle_gamma   90.00
#
_symmetry.space_group_name_H-M   'P 1'
#
loop_
_entity.id
_entity.type
_entity.pdbx_description
1 polymer ?
#
loop_
_entity_poly.entity_id
_entity_poly.type
_entity_poly.pdbx_seq_one_letter_code
_entity_poly.pdbx_strand_id
1 'polypeptide(L)'
;MEAIHHTLNKSMFLSFIYVDFIHVRVKIWNVLLRHNLTIKISWIVNGNFNMISSWNEKQGGNFHDDGSMVDFNNYITQSGLYDISLIGVGPTINKGSKGSTRN
;
A
#
# COMPACT_ATOMS: atom_id res chain seq x y z
N MET A 1 11.46 -0.41 11.65
CA MET A 1 12.12 0.67 12.41
C MET A 1 11.19 1.01 13.57
N GLU A 2 11.68 1.12 14.79
CA GLU A 2 10.85 1.48 15.95
C GLU A 2 10.84 3.01 16.10
N ALA A 3 9.65 3.59 16.30
CA ALA A 3 9.50 5.02 16.55
C ALA A 3 8.83 5.22 17.92
N ILE A 4 9.39 6.13 18.72
CA ILE A 4 8.92 6.41 20.09
C ILE A 4 8.32 7.81 20.10
N HIS A 5 7.05 7.93 20.49
CA HIS A 5 6.40 9.23 20.64
C HIS A 5 6.62 9.79 22.05
N HIS A 6 7.55 10.76 22.17
CA HIS A 6 8.08 11.25 23.44
C HIS A 6 7.06 11.87 24.42
N THR A 7 5.89 12.33 23.96
CA THR A 7 4.90 12.98 24.83
C THR A 7 3.91 12.02 25.50
N LEU A 8 3.90 10.72 25.15
CA LEU A 8 2.95 9.73 25.72
C LEU A 8 3.59 8.40 26.17
N ASN A 9 4.92 8.24 26.04
CA ASN A 9 5.63 6.99 26.32
C ASN A 9 5.02 5.76 25.60
N LYS A 10 4.43 5.99 24.41
CA LYS A 10 3.89 4.95 23.54
C LYS A 10 4.87 4.66 22.42
N SER A 11 5.19 3.39 22.23
CA SER A 11 5.99 2.91 21.10
C SER A 11 5.08 2.40 19.99
N MET A 12 5.55 2.56 18.76
CA MET A 12 4.90 1.99 17.59
C MET A 12 5.95 1.42 16.64
N PHE A 13 5.55 0.40 15.90
CA PHE A 13 6.36 -0.15 14.84
C PHE A 13 6.01 0.54 13.52
N LEU A 14 7.03 0.88 12.73
CA LEU A 14 6.86 1.48 11.41
C LEU A 14 7.60 0.65 10.36
N SER A 15 6.88 0.28 9.31
CA SER A 15 7.41 -0.42 8.14
C SER A 15 7.22 0.45 6.91
N PHE A 16 8.31 0.70 6.18
CA PHE A 16 8.30 1.39 4.91
C PHE A 16 8.49 0.40 3.77
N ILE A 17 7.54 0.38 2.84
CA ILE A 17 7.50 -0.56 1.72
C ILE A 17 7.77 0.17 0.42
N TYR A 18 8.56 -0.44 -0.46
CA TYR A 18 8.80 0.07 -1.80
C TYR A 18 8.77 -1.09 -2.78
N VAL A 19 7.81 -1.07 -3.71
CA VAL A 19 7.60 -2.14 -4.69
C VAL A 19 7.70 -1.62 -6.12
N ASP A 20 8.84 -1.87 -6.77
CA ASP A 20 9.02 -1.51 -8.18
C ASP A 20 8.35 -2.50 -9.14
N PHE A 21 8.44 -3.80 -8.85
CA PHE A 21 8.02 -4.84 -9.80
C PHE A 21 6.73 -5.54 -9.36
N ILE A 22 5.81 -5.69 -10.31
CA ILE A 22 4.48 -6.26 -10.09
C ILE A 22 4.53 -7.67 -9.50
N HIS A 23 5.45 -8.51 -9.98
CA HIS A 23 5.53 -9.94 -9.64
C HIS A 23 6.07 -10.21 -8.22
N VAL A 24 6.69 -9.24 -7.55
CA VAL A 24 7.18 -9.39 -6.16
C VAL A 24 6.18 -8.93 -5.10
N ARG A 25 5.07 -8.29 -5.50
CA ARG A 25 4.05 -7.75 -4.56
C ARG A 25 3.55 -8.81 -3.58
N VAL A 26 3.09 -9.96 -4.09
CA VAL A 26 2.57 -11.06 -3.25
C VAL A 26 3.63 -11.60 -2.27
N LYS A 27 4.90 -11.68 -2.70
CA LYS A 27 5.99 -12.10 -1.81
C LYS A 27 6.18 -11.12 -0.66
N ILE A 28 6.12 -9.82 -0.94
CA ILE A 28 6.23 -8.76 0.07
C ILE A 28 5.05 -8.82 1.03
N TRP A 29 3.83 -8.96 0.52
CA TRP A 29 2.62 -9.11 1.35
C TRP A 29 2.70 -10.32 2.28
N ASN A 30 3.20 -11.47 1.80
CA ASN A 30 3.42 -12.66 2.62
C ASN A 30 4.48 -12.44 3.71
N VAL A 31 5.54 -11.67 3.44
CA VAL A 31 6.53 -11.30 4.46
C VAL A 31 5.88 -10.42 5.53
N LEU A 32 5.05 -9.44 5.12
CA LEU A 32 4.34 -8.57 6.05
C LEU A 32 3.32 -9.32 6.91
N LEU A 33 2.58 -10.27 6.32
CA LEU A 33 1.66 -11.14 7.08
C LEU A 33 2.39 -11.95 8.16
N ARG A 34 3.57 -12.51 7.82
CA ARG A 34 4.38 -13.22 8.82
C ARG A 34 4.91 -12.28 9.90
N HIS A 35 5.29 -11.07 9.53
CA HIS A 35 5.80 -10.08 10.48
C HIS A 35 4.70 -9.59 11.42
N ASN A 36 3.46 -9.46 10.94
CA ASN A 36 2.29 -9.12 11.75
C ASN A 36 2.12 -10.05 12.96
N LEU A 37 2.37 -11.35 12.79
CA LEU A 37 2.29 -12.33 13.88
C LEU A 37 3.27 -12.07 15.04
N THR A 38 4.31 -11.27 14.80
CA THR A 38 5.35 -10.95 15.78
C THR A 38 5.16 -9.58 16.43
N ILE A 39 4.38 -8.68 15.82
CA ILE A 39 4.19 -7.31 16.30
C ILE A 39 3.06 -7.28 17.32
N LYS A 40 3.37 -6.86 18.55
CA LYS A 40 2.41 -6.78 19.68
C LYS A 40 2.03 -5.34 20.06
N ILE A 41 2.55 -4.37 19.33
CA ILE A 41 2.34 -2.92 19.55
C ILE A 41 1.66 -2.32 18.31
N SER A 42 1.20 -1.07 18.39
CA SER A 42 0.62 -0.38 17.24
C SER A 42 1.59 -0.41 16.05
N TRP A 43 1.09 -0.79 14.88
CA TRP A 43 1.87 -0.96 13.67
C TRP A 43 1.34 -0.07 12.56
N ILE A 44 2.24 0.70 11.94
CA ILE A 44 1.94 1.42 10.71
C ILE A 44 2.78 0.80 9.58
N VAL A 45 2.09 0.48 8.49
CA VAL A 45 2.72 0.08 7.23
C VAL A 45 2.44 1.18 6.22
N ASN A 46 3.49 1.76 5.67
CA ASN A 46 3.37 2.85 4.71
C ASN A 46 4.36 2.65 3.57
N GLY A 47 4.17 3.33 2.45
CA GLY A 47 5.09 3.39 1.33
C GLY A 47 4.42 3.14 -0.01
N ASN A 48 5.22 2.80 -1.00
CA ASN A 48 4.77 2.57 -2.36
C ASN A 48 4.51 1.07 -2.59
N PHE A 49 3.25 0.66 -2.45
CA PHE A 49 2.81 -0.70 -2.77
C PHE A 49 2.64 -0.92 -4.28
N ASN A 50 2.66 0.17 -5.07
CA ASN A 50 2.41 0.18 -6.50
C ASN A 50 1.10 -0.56 -6.85
N MET A 51 0.09 -0.43 -5.99
CA MET A 51 -1.22 -1.07 -6.09
C MET A 51 -2.28 -0.11 -5.57
N ILE A 52 -3.47 -0.19 -6.14
CA ILE A 52 -4.66 0.52 -5.67
C ILE A 52 -5.54 -0.46 -4.87
N SER A 53 -6.17 -0.01 -3.80
CA SER A 53 -7.19 -0.76 -3.05
C SER A 53 -8.60 -0.56 -3.65
N SER A 54 -8.79 0.53 -4.39
CA SER A 54 -10.05 0.88 -5.05
C SER A 54 -9.83 1.64 -6.35
N TRP A 55 -10.76 1.48 -7.29
CA TRP A 55 -10.80 2.26 -8.53
C TRP A 55 -10.92 3.77 -8.29
N ASN A 56 -11.47 4.20 -7.14
CA ASN A 56 -11.59 5.61 -6.77
C ASN A 56 -10.23 6.30 -6.55
N GLU A 57 -9.16 5.55 -6.31
CA GLU A 57 -7.80 6.08 -6.13
C GLU A 57 -7.13 6.43 -7.46
N LYS A 58 -7.69 5.94 -8.56
CA LYS A 58 -7.10 6.06 -9.88
C LYS A 58 -7.82 7.10 -10.72
N GLN A 59 -7.04 8.00 -11.32
CA GLN A 59 -7.51 8.96 -12.32
C GLN A 59 -6.85 8.65 -13.67
N GLY A 60 -7.62 8.08 -14.60
CA GLY A 60 -7.15 7.74 -15.95
C GLY A 60 -6.18 6.54 -16.02
N GLY A 61 -5.56 6.33 -17.19
CA GLY A 61 -4.62 5.23 -17.46
C GLY A 61 -5.29 3.89 -17.81
N ASN A 62 -4.49 2.89 -18.19
CA ASN A 62 -4.98 1.56 -18.58
C ASN A 62 -5.63 0.84 -17.40
N PHE A 63 -6.65 0.02 -17.63
CA PHE A 63 -7.26 -0.82 -16.60
C PHE A 63 -6.20 -1.64 -15.85
N HIS A 64 -6.23 -1.61 -14.51
CA HIS A 64 -5.59 -2.62 -13.70
C HIS A 64 -6.41 -3.91 -13.75
N ASP A 65 -5.71 -5.03 -13.57
CA ASP A 65 -6.34 -6.33 -13.36
C ASP A 65 -7.07 -6.34 -12.01
N ASP A 66 -8.39 -6.57 -12.04
CA ASP A 66 -9.23 -6.61 -10.82
C ASP A 66 -8.77 -7.71 -9.86
N GLY A 67 -8.22 -8.83 -10.37
CA GLY A 67 -7.70 -9.92 -9.54
C GLY A 67 -6.58 -9.44 -8.62
N SER A 68 -5.64 -8.67 -9.16
CA SER A 68 -4.53 -8.09 -8.39
C SER A 68 -4.99 -7.11 -7.29
N MET A 69 -6.09 -6.37 -7.52
CA MET A 69 -6.69 -5.49 -6.52
C MET A 69 -7.40 -6.29 -5.42
N VAL A 70 -8.13 -7.35 -5.79
CA VAL A 70 -8.75 -8.29 -4.84
C VAL A 70 -7.70 -8.93 -3.94
N ASP A 71 -6.58 -9.39 -4.50
CA ASP A 71 -5.48 -9.97 -3.71
C ASP A 71 -4.88 -8.97 -2.72
N PHE A 72 -4.77 -7.70 -3.12
CA PHE A 72 -4.27 -6.65 -2.24
C PHE A 72 -5.24 -6.36 -1.09
N ASN A 73 -6.54 -6.27 -1.38
CA ASN A 73 -7.57 -6.08 -0.36
C ASN A 73 -7.68 -7.28 0.60
N ASN A 74 -7.49 -8.50 0.08
CA ASN A 74 -7.38 -9.70 0.90
C ASN A 74 -6.17 -9.63 1.83
N TYR A 75 -5.01 -9.17 1.36
CA TYR A 75 -3.84 -8.93 2.21
C TYR A 75 -4.13 -7.92 3.33
N ILE A 76 -4.73 -6.76 3.01
CA ILE A 76 -5.09 -5.74 4.02
C ILE A 76 -5.99 -6.36 5.08
N THR A 77 -7.02 -7.11 4.66
CA THR A 77 -7.97 -7.77 5.55
C THR A 77 -7.30 -8.85 6.41
N GLN A 78 -6.50 -9.73 5.82
CA GLN A 78 -5.80 -10.83 6.52
C GLN A 78 -4.75 -10.32 7.51
N SER A 79 -4.15 -9.16 7.23
CA SER A 79 -3.20 -8.52 8.15
C SER A 79 -3.90 -7.77 9.30
N GLY A 80 -5.23 -7.66 9.28
CA GLY A 80 -5.98 -6.85 10.26
C GLY A 80 -5.62 -5.37 10.20
N LEU A 81 -5.03 -4.92 9.08
CA LEU A 81 -4.71 -3.52 8.84
C LEU A 81 -5.95 -2.78 8.35
N TYR A 82 -6.02 -1.50 8.71
CA TYR A 82 -7.02 -0.59 8.16
C TYR A 82 -6.34 0.29 7.12
N ASP A 83 -6.93 0.37 5.94
CA ASP A 83 -6.51 1.33 4.92
C ASP A 83 -6.94 2.74 5.35
N ILE A 84 -5.96 3.62 5.56
CA ILE A 84 -6.19 5.03 5.89
C ILE A 84 -6.03 5.80 4.58
N SER A 85 -7.05 5.73 3.73
CA SER A 85 -7.05 6.46 2.47
C SER A 85 -7.14 7.97 2.77
N LEU A 86 -6.20 8.76 2.24
CA LEU A 86 -6.23 10.23 2.35
C LEU A 86 -7.28 10.80 1.40
N ILE A 87 -8.46 11.12 1.94
CA ILE A 87 -9.53 11.77 1.17
C ILE A 87 -9.10 13.18 0.80
N GLY A 88 -9.17 13.53 -0.48
CA GLY A 88 -8.94 14.90 -0.99
C GLY A 88 -7.50 15.19 -1.44
N VAL A 89 -6.59 14.22 -1.38
CA VAL A 89 -5.25 14.32 -1.98
C VAL A 89 -5.30 13.68 -3.37
N GLY A 90 -4.71 14.34 -4.38
CA GLY A 90 -4.61 13.80 -5.74
C GLY A 90 -3.85 12.46 -5.79
N PRO A 91 -3.91 11.73 -6.93
CA PRO A 91 -3.30 10.41 -7.04
C PRO A 91 -1.81 10.45 -6.69
N THR A 92 -1.35 9.51 -5.87
CA THR A 92 0.04 9.44 -5.37
C THR A 92 1.07 9.28 -6.49
N ILE A 93 0.68 8.68 -7.62
CA ILE A 93 1.53 8.51 -8.79
C ILE A 93 0.84 9.12 -10.01
N ASN A 94 1.47 10.13 -10.59
CA ASN A 94 1.06 10.71 -11.88
C ASN A 94 1.99 10.19 -12.98
N LYS A 95 1.51 9.21 -13.76
CA LYS A 95 2.16 8.83 -15.02
C LYS A 95 1.51 9.66 -16.11
N GLY A 96 2.17 10.76 -16.50
CA GLY A 96 1.66 11.69 -17.51
C GLY A 96 1.06 10.95 -18.71
N SER A 97 -0.05 11.48 -19.22
CA SER A 97 -0.78 10.93 -20.35
C SER A 97 0.19 10.66 -21.51
N LYS A 98 0.36 9.38 -21.89
CA LYS A 98 1.01 9.05 -23.15
C LYS A 98 0.12 9.63 -24.25
N GLY A 99 0.52 10.77 -24.80
CA GLY A 99 -0.13 11.38 -25.94
C GLY A 99 -0.24 10.35 -27.06
N SER A 100 -1.46 10.10 -27.51
CA SER A 100 -1.75 9.31 -28.70
C SER A 100 -1.28 10.10 -29.91
N THR A 101 -0.02 9.93 -30.32
CA THR A 101 0.40 10.22 -31.69
C THR A 101 0.02 9.03 -32.55
N ARG A 102 -1.20 9.06 -33.10
CA ARG A 102 -1.56 8.24 -34.27
C ARG A 102 -1.29 9.11 -35.50
N ASN A 103 -0.31 8.71 -36.31
CA ASN A 103 -0.18 9.10 -37.72
C ASN A 103 -1.25 8.39 -38.55
#